data_AF-A0A075JUK4-F1
#
_entry.id   AF-A0A075JUK4-F1
#
_cell.length_a   1.000
_cell.length_b   1.000
_cell.length_c   1.000
_cell.angle_alpha   90.00
_cell.angle_beta   90.00
_cell.angle_gamma   90.00
#
_symmetry.space_group_name_H-M   'P 1'
#
loop_
_entity.id
_entity.type
_entity.pdbx_description
1 polymer ?
#
loop_
_entity_poly.entity_id
_entity_poly.type
_entity_poly.pdbx_seq_one_letter_code
_entity_poly.pdbx_strand_id
1 'polypeptide(L)'
;MEINKNLIKNIKKIEEEIKLENLFTAEELIDLTKSNLKDNLELYNNEYIKSIDRTIDDLYLLYSESVKTRYLLIATCTFSLLKHYETEIFISFQENNASNKRKSKSIRTFFKEVSDLEFGNIELRSYNNNILLNDNLPPTYVSEYIIKLTEELFFLMPLKMSEGFKELNSKILQKI
;
A
#
# COMPACT_ATOMS: atom_id res chain seq x y z
N MET A 1 24.14 -32.41 -24.76
CA MET A 1 23.27 -31.90 -23.68
C MET A 1 23.57 -30.43 -23.30
N GLU A 2 24.61 -29.79 -23.86
CA GLU A 2 24.94 -28.36 -23.62
C GLU A 2 24.01 -27.36 -24.30
N ILE A 3 23.43 -27.69 -25.46
CA ILE A 3 22.51 -26.82 -26.20
C ILE A 3 21.31 -26.40 -25.33
N ASN A 4 20.77 -27.33 -24.53
CA ASN A 4 19.66 -27.03 -23.60
C ASN A 4 20.08 -26.10 -22.45
N LYS A 5 21.33 -26.16 -21.97
CA LYS A 5 21.78 -25.28 -20.88
C LYS A 5 21.91 -23.82 -21.34
N ASN A 6 22.43 -23.60 -22.54
CA ASN A 6 22.52 -22.25 -23.12
C ASN A 6 21.13 -21.69 -23.45
N LEU A 7 20.21 -22.50 -23.97
CA LEU A 7 18.84 -22.07 -24.24
C LEU A 7 18.11 -21.66 -22.95
N ILE A 8 18.19 -22.48 -21.89
CA ILE A 8 17.59 -22.17 -20.58
C ILE A 8 18.18 -20.88 -19.99
N LYS A 9 19.50 -20.69 -20.10
CA LYS A 9 20.16 -19.47 -19.61
C LYS A 9 19.69 -18.23 -20.36
N ASN A 10 19.53 -18.33 -21.68
CA ASN A 10 19.02 -17.22 -22.51
C ASN A 10 17.56 -16.91 -22.19
N ILE A 11 16.71 -17.92 -22.00
CA ILE A 11 15.31 -17.73 -21.60
C ILE A 11 15.25 -17.00 -20.25
N LYS A 12 15.99 -17.47 -19.24
CA LYS A 12 16.02 -16.82 -17.92
C LYS A 12 16.50 -15.38 -17.98
N LYS A 13 17.48 -15.09 -18.84
CA LYS A 13 17.98 -13.72 -19.03
C LYS A 13 16.91 -12.82 -19.64
N ILE A 14 16.19 -13.30 -20.66
CA ILE A 14 15.07 -12.57 -21.27
C ILE A 14 13.97 -12.37 -20.23
N GLU A 15 13.60 -13.42 -19.48
CA GLU A 15 12.61 -13.34 -18.38
C GLU A 15 13.02 -12.32 -17.30
N GLU A 16 14.31 -12.19 -17.00
CA GLU A 16 14.81 -11.15 -16.10
C GLU A 16 14.69 -9.75 -16.70
N GLU A 17 15.07 -9.57 -17.98
CA GLU A 17 15.02 -8.27 -18.66
C GLU A 17 13.60 -7.74 -18.82
N ILE A 18 12.60 -8.61 -18.99
CA ILE A 18 11.18 -8.23 -19.18
C ILE A 18 10.41 -8.04 -17.86
N LYS A 19 11.05 -8.20 -16.70
CA LYS A 19 10.38 -7.96 -15.41
C LYS A 19 9.87 -6.54 -15.30
N LEU A 20 8.72 -6.38 -14.67
CA LEU A 20 8.07 -5.07 -14.54
C LEU A 20 8.98 -3.99 -13.94
N GLU A 21 9.78 -4.36 -12.94
CA GLU A 21 10.72 -3.47 -12.25
C GLU A 21 11.91 -3.01 -13.10
N ASN A 22 12.15 -3.66 -14.24
CA ASN A 22 13.17 -3.28 -15.22
C ASN A 22 12.57 -2.48 -16.39
N LEU A 23 11.26 -2.65 -16.65
CA LEU A 23 10.53 -1.95 -17.71
C LEU A 23 9.98 -0.60 -17.26
N PHE A 24 9.60 -0.49 -15.98
CA PHE A 24 8.98 0.69 -15.41
C PHE A 24 9.69 1.17 -14.16
N THR A 25 9.79 2.48 -14.01
CA THR A 25 10.22 3.12 -12.78
C THR A 25 9.17 2.94 -11.69
N ALA A 26 9.59 3.09 -10.43
CA ALA A 26 8.66 3.05 -9.31
C ALA A 26 7.56 4.14 -9.41
N GLU A 27 7.89 5.30 -9.97
CA GLU A 27 6.96 6.41 -10.18
C GLU A 27 5.88 6.04 -11.21
N GLU A 28 6.27 5.44 -12.34
CA GLU A 28 5.32 4.99 -13.36
C GLU A 28 4.38 3.90 -12.81
N LEU A 29 4.88 2.99 -11.98
CA LEU A 29 4.05 1.96 -11.35
C LEU A 29 3.08 2.54 -10.30
N ILE A 30 3.50 3.58 -9.56
CA ILE A 30 2.61 4.29 -8.63
C ILE A 30 1.53 5.03 -9.42
N ASP A 31 1.91 5.72 -10.50
CA ASP A 31 0.99 6.50 -11.33
C ASP A 31 0.00 5.57 -12.05
N LEU A 32 0.43 4.39 -12.54
CA LEU A 32 -0.44 3.35 -13.08
C LEU A 32 -1.46 2.86 -12.06
N THR A 33 -1.01 2.58 -10.83
CA THR A 33 -1.90 2.14 -9.74
C THR A 33 -2.96 3.19 -9.43
N LYS A 34 -2.57 4.47 -9.41
CA LYS A 34 -3.49 5.59 -9.15
C LYS A 34 -4.49 5.82 -10.26
N SER A 35 -4.04 5.73 -11.51
CA SER A 35 -4.93 5.82 -12.65
C SER A 35 -6.00 4.74 -12.56
N ASN A 36 -5.59 3.49 -12.34
CA ASN A 36 -6.52 2.37 -12.21
C ASN A 36 -7.47 2.52 -11.02
N LEU A 37 -6.96 2.96 -9.85
CA LEU A 37 -7.80 3.24 -8.67
C LEU A 37 -8.82 4.34 -8.96
N LYS A 38 -8.42 5.41 -9.65
CA LYS A 38 -9.32 6.49 -10.02
C LYS A 38 -10.43 6.00 -10.95
N ASP A 39 -10.08 5.24 -11.98
CA ASP A 39 -11.05 4.67 -12.92
C ASP A 39 -12.04 3.74 -12.19
N ASN A 40 -11.55 2.93 -11.24
CA ASN A 40 -12.40 2.08 -10.41
C ASN A 40 -13.24 2.87 -9.39
N LEU A 41 -12.75 4.00 -8.86
CA LEU A 41 -13.55 4.88 -8.01
C LEU A 41 -14.72 5.48 -8.79
N GLU A 42 -14.48 5.93 -10.01
CA GLU A 42 -15.54 6.41 -10.90
C GLU A 42 -16.55 5.29 -11.23
N LEU A 43 -16.07 4.08 -11.53
CA LEU A 43 -16.91 2.93 -11.85
C LEU A 43 -17.81 2.47 -10.69
N TYR A 44 -17.31 2.54 -9.45
CA TYR A 44 -18.02 2.07 -8.25
C TYR A 44 -18.57 3.21 -7.39
N ASN A 45 -18.91 4.37 -7.98
CA ASN A 45 -19.55 5.49 -7.29
C ASN A 45 -18.80 5.96 -6.03
N ASN A 46 -17.47 5.97 -6.07
CA ASN A 46 -16.56 6.30 -4.97
C ASN A 46 -16.63 5.34 -3.76
N GLU A 47 -17.06 4.09 -3.95
CA GLU A 47 -16.93 3.03 -2.94
C GLU A 47 -15.47 2.57 -2.80
N TYR A 48 -14.67 3.28 -1.99
CA TYR A 48 -13.22 3.10 -1.87
C TYR A 48 -12.75 1.64 -1.67
N ILE A 49 -13.36 0.88 -0.76
CA ILE A 49 -12.96 -0.52 -0.50
C ILE A 49 -13.10 -1.36 -1.77
N LYS A 50 -14.26 -1.26 -2.42
CA LYS A 50 -14.57 -2.04 -3.63
C LYS A 50 -13.66 -1.64 -4.80
N SER A 51 -13.38 -0.35 -4.93
CA SER A 51 -12.46 0.16 -5.94
C SER A 51 -11.03 -0.31 -5.69
N ILE A 52 -10.58 -0.37 -4.43
CA ILE A 52 -9.25 -0.90 -4.07
C ILE A 52 -9.18 -2.40 -4.34
N ASP A 53 -10.16 -3.19 -3.90
CA ASP A 53 -10.21 -4.63 -4.18
C ASP A 53 -10.11 -4.87 -5.69
N ARG A 54 -10.86 -4.10 -6.49
CA ARG A 54 -10.82 -4.22 -7.95
C ARG A 54 -9.47 -3.83 -8.53
N THR A 55 -8.87 -2.74 -8.07
CA THR A 55 -7.54 -2.31 -8.55
C THR A 55 -6.45 -3.32 -8.18
N ILE A 56 -6.51 -3.90 -6.99
CA ILE A 56 -5.59 -4.97 -6.59
C ILE A 56 -5.79 -6.16 -7.52
N ASP A 57 -7.01 -6.61 -7.75
CA ASP A 57 -7.31 -7.75 -8.64
C ASP A 57 -6.83 -7.50 -10.08
N ASP A 58 -7.11 -6.33 -10.65
CA ASP A 58 -6.76 -5.98 -12.03
C ASP A 58 -5.24 -5.91 -12.23
N LEU A 59 -4.48 -5.49 -11.21
CA LEU A 59 -3.03 -5.33 -11.28
C LEU A 59 -2.26 -6.50 -10.65
N TYR A 60 -2.92 -7.43 -9.96
CA TYR A 60 -2.29 -8.47 -9.15
C TYR A 60 -1.28 -9.29 -9.96
N LEU A 61 -1.70 -9.80 -11.13
CA LEU A 61 -0.84 -10.65 -11.96
C LEU A 61 0.42 -9.91 -12.40
N LEU A 62 0.25 -8.66 -12.83
CA LEU A 62 1.32 -7.79 -13.30
C LEU A 62 2.32 -7.44 -12.19
N TYR A 63 1.82 -7.21 -10.96
CA TYR A 63 2.63 -6.80 -9.83
C TYR A 63 3.12 -7.97 -8.96
N SER A 64 2.67 -9.21 -9.21
CA SER A 64 3.01 -10.38 -8.40
C SER A 64 4.47 -10.85 -8.53
N GLU A 65 5.20 -10.33 -9.51
CA GLU A 65 6.54 -10.79 -9.91
C GLU A 65 7.63 -10.52 -8.86
N SER A 66 7.52 -9.44 -8.09
CA SER A 66 8.52 -9.10 -7.05
C SER A 66 7.89 -8.48 -5.80
N VAL A 67 8.54 -8.66 -4.65
CA VAL A 67 8.07 -8.07 -3.37
C VAL A 67 7.96 -6.54 -3.48
N LYS A 68 8.87 -5.91 -4.24
CA LYS A 68 8.89 -4.46 -4.46
C LYS A 68 7.65 -3.98 -5.22
N THR A 69 7.29 -4.65 -6.32
CA THR A 69 6.12 -4.29 -7.12
C THR A 69 4.84 -4.53 -6.33
N ARG A 70 4.67 -5.69 -5.69
CA ARG A 70 3.54 -5.94 -4.76
C ARG A 70 3.42 -4.87 -3.68
N TYR A 71 4.53 -4.48 -3.07
CA TYR A 71 4.54 -3.41 -2.07
C TYR A 71 4.04 -2.09 -2.65
N LEU A 72 4.47 -1.69 -3.86
CA LEU A 72 4.01 -0.47 -4.51
C LEU A 72 2.49 -0.45 -4.71
N LEU A 73 1.91 -1.56 -5.18
CA LEU A 73 0.46 -1.69 -5.41
C LEU A 73 -0.31 -1.53 -4.10
N ILE A 74 -0.02 -2.38 -3.11
CA ILE A 74 -0.76 -2.42 -1.86
C ILE A 74 -0.55 -1.12 -1.08
N ALA A 75 0.67 -0.56 -1.05
CA ALA A 75 0.96 0.64 -0.28
C ALA A 75 0.26 1.86 -0.89
N THR A 76 0.24 1.97 -2.22
CA THR A 76 -0.45 3.07 -2.91
C THR A 76 -1.95 3.03 -2.63
N CYS A 77 -2.56 1.85 -2.67
CA CYS A 77 -3.98 1.68 -2.35
C CYS A 77 -4.28 1.98 -0.86
N THR A 78 -3.48 1.42 0.04
CA THR A 78 -3.66 1.56 1.50
C THR A 78 -3.52 3.02 1.94
N PHE A 79 -2.49 3.72 1.47
CA PHE A 79 -2.32 5.12 1.81
C PHE A 79 -3.39 6.02 1.18
N SER A 80 -3.91 5.67 0.00
CA SER A 80 -5.04 6.39 -0.59
C SER A 80 -6.31 6.22 0.25
N LEU A 81 -6.55 5.04 0.80
CA LEU A 81 -7.64 4.78 1.76
C LEU A 81 -7.46 5.56 3.06
N LEU A 82 -6.26 5.54 3.64
CA LEU A 82 -5.94 6.25 4.88
C LEU A 82 -6.03 7.77 4.70
N LYS A 83 -5.61 8.31 3.55
CA LYS A 83 -5.82 9.74 3.26
C LYS A 83 -7.30 10.12 3.28
N HIS A 84 -8.18 9.21 2.85
CA HIS A 84 -9.63 9.46 2.80
C HIS A 84 -10.32 9.30 4.16
N TYR A 85 -10.03 8.23 4.91
CA TYR A 85 -10.72 7.90 6.16
C TYR A 85 -9.99 8.32 7.44
N GLU A 86 -8.66 8.44 7.39
CA GLU A 86 -7.78 8.75 8.54
C GLU A 86 -6.92 9.99 8.24
N THR A 87 -7.54 11.02 7.66
CA THR A 87 -6.87 12.17 7.03
C THR A 87 -5.87 12.86 7.95
N GLU A 88 -6.24 13.16 9.21
CA GLU A 88 -5.36 13.88 10.14
C GLU A 88 -4.12 13.07 10.53
N ILE A 89 -4.31 11.78 10.85
CA ILE A 89 -3.24 10.84 11.18
C ILE A 89 -2.30 10.68 10.00
N PHE A 90 -2.86 10.53 8.79
CA PHE A 90 -2.10 10.39 7.56
C PHE A 90 -1.29 11.65 7.21
N ILE A 91 -1.89 12.85 7.27
CA ILE A 91 -1.20 14.12 7.00
C ILE A 91 -0.03 14.30 7.98
N SER A 92 -0.25 14.07 9.27
CA SER A 92 0.81 14.15 10.29
C SER A 92 1.97 13.21 9.97
N PHE A 93 1.67 11.99 9.52
CA PHE A 93 2.68 11.03 9.12
C PHE A 93 3.49 11.50 7.89
N GLN A 94 2.81 12.04 6.88
CA GLN A 94 3.42 12.53 5.64
C GLN A 94 4.36 13.72 5.91
N GLU A 95 3.95 14.70 6.72
CA GLU A 95 4.77 15.86 7.10
C GLU A 95 6.02 15.48 7.90
N ASN A 96 5.92 14.49 8.80
CA ASN A 96 7.04 14.00 9.58
C ASN A 96 8.07 13.24 8.72
N ASN A 97 7.64 12.63 7.62
CA ASN A 97 8.55 11.99 6.65
C ASN A 97 9.18 13.00 5.69
N ALA A 98 8.44 14.05 5.29
CA ALA A 98 8.96 15.09 4.42
C ALA A 98 10.05 15.96 5.07
N SER A 99 9.96 16.17 6.39
CA SER A 99 10.81 17.13 7.10
C SER A 99 12.23 16.62 7.48
N ASN A 100 12.65 15.42 7.05
CA ASN A 100 13.95 14.81 7.40
C ASN A 100 14.33 14.94 8.89
N LYS A 101 13.34 15.01 9.79
CA LYS A 101 13.57 15.14 11.22
C LYS A 101 14.32 13.92 11.73
N ARG A 102 15.23 14.11 12.70
CA ARG A 102 16.00 13.03 13.36
C ARG A 102 15.14 11.92 14.00
N LYS A 103 13.81 12.11 14.10
CA LYS A 103 12.83 11.18 14.66
C LYS A 103 11.67 10.89 13.69
N SER A 104 11.91 10.82 12.38
CA SER A 104 10.84 10.39 11.46
C SER A 104 10.34 8.99 11.85
N LYS A 105 9.02 8.83 11.99
CA LYS A 105 8.41 7.53 12.23
C LYS A 105 8.59 6.69 10.97
N SER A 106 9.06 5.44 11.12
CA SER A 106 9.11 4.51 9.98
C SER A 106 7.69 4.16 9.52
N ILE A 107 7.50 3.83 8.23
CA ILE A 107 6.22 3.32 7.73
C ILE A 107 5.74 2.12 8.56
N ARG A 108 6.66 1.24 8.96
CA ARG A 108 6.34 0.07 9.79
C ARG A 108 5.78 0.48 11.15
N THR A 109 6.35 1.50 11.78
CA THR A 109 5.86 2.06 13.03
C THR A 109 4.49 2.69 12.84
N PHE A 110 4.31 3.44 11.75
CA PHE A 110 3.04 4.08 11.41
C PHE A 110 1.91 3.06 11.22
N PHE A 111 2.12 2.03 10.39
CA PHE A 111 1.09 1.02 10.17
C PHE A 111 0.77 0.22 11.43
N LYS A 112 1.76 -0.03 12.30
CA LYS A 112 1.49 -0.63 13.59
C LYS A 112 0.59 0.25 14.47
N GLU A 113 0.89 1.56 14.56
CA GLU A 113 0.07 2.50 15.33
C GLU A 113 -1.35 2.62 14.79
N VAL A 114 -1.52 2.67 13.46
CA VAL A 114 -2.84 2.66 12.81
C VAL A 114 -3.59 1.38 13.16
N SER A 115 -2.95 0.21 13.02
CA SER A 115 -3.56 -1.07 13.35
C SER A 115 -3.98 -1.14 14.82
N ASP A 116 -3.10 -0.78 15.76
CA ASP A 116 -3.37 -0.77 17.20
C ASP A 116 -4.54 0.17 17.55
N LEU A 117 -4.64 1.33 16.88
CA LEU A 117 -5.73 2.29 17.05
C LEU A 117 -7.07 1.73 16.53
N GLU A 118 -7.07 1.15 15.34
CA GLU A 118 -8.27 0.53 14.77
C GLU A 118 -8.75 -0.67 15.58
N PHE A 119 -7.85 -1.51 16.10
CA PHE A 119 -8.22 -2.61 17.01
C PHE A 119 -8.90 -2.10 18.29
N GLY A 120 -8.34 -1.06 18.93
CA GLY A 120 -8.95 -0.45 20.11
C GLY A 120 -10.35 0.13 19.81
N ASN A 121 -10.52 0.74 18.64
CA ASN A 121 -11.81 1.27 18.20
C ASN A 121 -12.86 0.16 17.96
N ILE A 122 -12.46 -0.97 17.36
CA ILE A 122 -13.35 -2.12 17.12
C ILE A 122 -13.83 -2.71 18.44
N GLU A 123 -12.93 -2.91 19.41
CA GLU A 123 -13.30 -3.41 20.74
C GLU A 123 -14.32 -2.49 21.40
N LEU A 124 -14.07 -1.17 21.44
CA LEU A 124 -14.99 -0.20 22.05
C LEU A 124 -16.39 -0.20 21.42
N ARG A 125 -16.50 -0.40 20.10
CA ARG A 125 -17.80 -0.53 19.39
C ARG A 125 -18.51 -1.82 19.74
N SER A 126 -17.79 -2.94 19.86
CA SER A 126 -18.37 -4.23 20.22
C SER A 126 -19.00 -4.24 21.63
N TYR A 127 -18.43 -3.46 22.55
CA TYR A 127 -18.94 -3.34 23.93
C TYR A 127 -20.09 -2.34 24.07
N ASN A 128 -20.20 -1.35 23.18
CA ASN A 128 -21.17 -0.26 23.29
C ASN A 128 -22.03 -0.13 22.04
N ASN A 129 -23.07 -0.95 21.91
CA ASN A 129 -24.14 -0.76 20.92
C ASN A 129 -24.97 0.53 21.13
N ASN A 130 -24.66 1.37 22.14
CA ASN A 130 -25.47 2.52 22.55
C ASN A 130 -24.70 3.82 22.87
N ILE A 131 -23.40 3.96 22.53
CA ILE A 131 -22.67 5.20 22.83
C ILE A 131 -22.46 6.05 21.58
N LEU A 132 -22.89 7.31 21.72
CA LEU A 132 -22.78 8.46 20.81
C LEU A 132 -21.55 8.39 19.90
N LEU A 133 -21.85 8.35 18.60
CA LEU A 133 -20.92 8.51 17.50
C LEU A 133 -20.14 9.82 17.68
N ASN A 134 -18.82 9.72 17.81
CA ASN A 134 -17.97 10.77 17.27
C ASN A 134 -18.17 10.72 15.74
N ASP A 135 -18.74 11.77 15.17
CA ASP A 135 -19.20 11.84 13.77
C ASP A 135 -18.10 11.66 12.70
N ASN A 136 -16.83 11.49 13.10
CA ASN A 136 -15.69 11.40 12.18
C ASN A 136 -15.00 10.03 12.17
N LEU A 137 -15.54 9.02 12.84
CA LEU A 137 -14.92 7.69 12.84
C LEU A 137 -15.35 6.87 11.61
N PRO A 138 -14.43 6.19 10.91
CA PRO A 138 -14.80 5.36 9.76
C PRO A 138 -15.71 4.21 10.20
N PRO A 139 -16.65 3.75 9.35
CA PRO A 139 -17.46 2.58 9.64
C PRO A 139 -16.61 1.34 9.98
N THR A 140 -17.11 0.43 10.82
CA THR A 140 -16.32 -0.69 11.36
C THR A 140 -15.72 -1.57 10.26
N TYR A 141 -16.47 -1.80 9.18
CA TYR A 141 -15.98 -2.58 8.03
C TYR A 141 -14.79 -1.91 7.32
N VAL A 142 -14.69 -0.57 7.38
CA VAL A 142 -13.54 0.18 6.84
C VAL A 142 -12.32 -0.01 7.74
N SER A 143 -12.50 0.10 9.06
CA SER A 143 -11.45 -0.17 10.05
C SER A 143 -10.85 -1.58 9.89
N GLU A 144 -11.71 -2.60 9.78
CA GLU A 144 -11.29 -3.99 9.54
C GLU A 144 -10.50 -4.12 8.23
N TYR A 145 -10.93 -3.42 7.18
CA TYR A 145 -10.25 -3.44 5.89
C TYR A 145 -8.90 -2.72 5.92
N ILE A 146 -8.80 -1.58 6.64
CA ILE A 146 -7.53 -0.90 6.91
C ILE A 146 -6.56 -1.85 7.60
N ILE A 147 -7.00 -2.55 8.66
CA ILE A 147 -6.18 -3.53 9.38
C ILE A 147 -5.66 -4.59 8.41
N LYS A 148 -6.55 -5.22 7.62
CA LYS A 148 -6.18 -6.24 6.62
C LYS A 148 -5.07 -5.74 5.68
N LEU A 149 -5.22 -4.54 5.12
CA LEU A 149 -4.22 -3.96 4.23
C LEU A 149 -2.89 -3.65 4.95
N THR A 150 -2.95 -3.17 6.19
CA THR A 150 -1.73 -2.91 6.99
C THR A 150 -0.97 -4.20 7.31
N GLU A 151 -1.67 -5.30 7.61
CA GLU A 151 -1.08 -6.60 7.85
C GLU A 151 -0.39 -7.14 6.60
N GLU A 152 -1.05 -7.05 5.44
CA GLU A 152 -0.46 -7.45 4.15
C GLU A 152 0.83 -6.67 3.85
N LEU A 153 0.83 -5.36 4.07
CA LEU A 153 2.03 -4.53 3.91
C LEU A 153 3.14 -4.90 4.88
N PHE A 154 2.81 -5.34 6.10
CA PHE A 154 3.80 -5.72 7.08
C PHE A 154 4.69 -6.87 6.62
N PHE A 155 4.11 -7.83 5.88
CA PHE A 155 4.86 -8.94 5.29
C PHE A 155 5.69 -8.54 4.07
N LEU A 156 5.32 -7.45 3.38
CA LEU A 156 6.02 -6.95 2.19
C LEU A 156 7.17 -5.99 2.53
N MET A 157 7.20 -5.44 3.75
CA MET A 157 8.26 -4.54 4.19
C MET A 157 9.57 -5.27 4.53
N PRO A 158 10.75 -4.73 4.13
CA PRO A 158 12.02 -5.32 4.49
C PRO A 158 12.29 -5.21 6.00
N LEU A 159 12.84 -6.28 6.60
CA LEU A 159 13.17 -6.32 8.03
C LEU A 159 14.16 -5.21 8.46
N LYS A 160 15.03 -4.78 7.54
CA LYS A 160 15.92 -3.62 7.70
C LYS A 160 15.63 -2.61 6.59
N MET A 161 15.30 -1.38 6.97
CA MET A 161 15.04 -0.29 6.03
C MET A 161 16.33 0.09 5.30
N SER A 162 16.45 -0.33 4.04
CA SER A 162 17.53 0.13 3.15
C SER A 162 17.25 1.56 2.66
N GLU A 163 18.28 2.27 2.20
CA GLU A 163 18.11 3.61 1.60
C GLU A 163 17.17 3.57 0.38
N GLY A 164 17.25 2.53 -0.45
CA GLY A 164 16.34 2.36 -1.60
C GLY A 164 14.87 2.23 -1.21
N PHE A 165 14.57 1.62 -0.05
CA PHE A 165 13.19 1.52 0.45
C PHE A 165 12.70 2.85 1.05
N LYS A 166 13.59 3.62 1.68
CA LYS A 166 13.26 4.98 2.14
C LYS A 166 12.92 5.90 0.96
N GLU A 167 13.68 5.83 -0.12
CA GLU A 167 13.41 6.60 -1.34
C GLU A 167 12.06 6.20 -1.95
N LEU A 168 11.79 4.89 -2.04
CA LEU A 168 10.51 4.35 -2.51
C LEU A 168 9.33 4.92 -1.72
N ASN A 169 9.44 4.93 -0.40
CA ASN A 169 8.42 5.43 0.51
C ASN A 169 8.17 6.93 0.36
N SER A 170 9.25 7.70 0.19
CA SER A 170 9.14 9.13 -0.09
C SER A 170 8.34 9.37 -1.37
N LYS A 171 8.61 8.60 -2.44
CA LYS A 171 7.90 8.71 -3.73
C LYS A 171 6.42 8.38 -3.61
N ILE A 172 6.06 7.30 -2.91
CA ILE A 172 4.66 6.94 -2.69
C ILE A 172 3.95 8.06 -1.94
N LEU A 173 4.50 8.52 -0.82
CA LEU A 173 3.88 9.53 0.04
C LEU A 173 3.74 10.90 -0.65
N GLN A 174 4.75 11.35 -1.42
CA GLN A 174 4.67 12.62 -2.14
C GLN A 174 3.54 12.66 -3.17
N LYS A 175 3.24 11.53 -3.80
CA LYS A 175 2.29 11.46 -4.90
C LYS A 175 0.84 11.33 -4.43
N ILE A 176 0.59 11.03 -3.15
CA ILE A 176 -0.75 10.71 -2.60
C ILE A 176 -1.49 11.96 -2.19
#